data_AF-A0A7Y2F254-F1
#
_entry.id   AF-A0A7Y2F254-F1
#
_cell.length_a   1.000
_cell.length_b   1.000
_cell.length_c   1.000
_cell.angle_alpha   90.00
_cell.angle_beta   90.00
_cell.angle_gamma   90.00
#
_symmetry.space_group_name_H-M   'P 1'
#
loop_
_entity.id
_entity.type
_entity.pdbx_description
1 polymer ?
#
loop_
_entity_poly.entity_id
_entity_poly.type
_entity_poly.pdbx_seq_one_letter_code
_entity_poly.pdbx_strand_id
1 'polypeptide(L)'
;MILVAGINMITALLVLILERTKMIGILKALGSNDWSVRKIFIYNATYLIGVGLFWGNVIGLGLLLAQKYFKLFPLDPDTYYVTEAPVHLDLGIILLLNAGTFLLCLLMLLIPSYIIAKISPVKAIRFK
;
A
#
# COMPACT_ATOMS: atom_id res chain seq x y z
N MET A 1 0.93 -13.51 -0.27
CA MET A 1 1.60 -12.26 -0.72
C MET A 1 1.14 -11.03 0.06
N ILE A 2 -0.15 -10.88 0.40
CA ILE A 2 -0.67 -9.74 1.19
C ILE A 2 0.10 -9.51 2.49
N LEU A 3 0.46 -10.57 3.23
CA LEU A 3 1.26 -10.43 4.46
C LEU A 3 2.64 -9.78 4.21
N VAL A 4 3.35 -10.21 3.17
CA VAL A 4 4.68 -9.67 2.82
C VAL A 4 4.56 -8.20 2.41
N ALA A 5 3.57 -7.88 1.57
CA ALA A 5 3.27 -6.50 1.17
C ALA A 5 2.89 -5.61 2.37
N GLY A 6 2.06 -6.15 3.28
CA GLY A 6 1.65 -5.46 4.50
C GLY A 6 2.81 -5.15 5.44
N ILE A 7 3.72 -6.10 5.65
CA ILE A 7 4.94 -5.87 6.44
C ILE A 7 5.80 -4.77 5.81
N ASN A 8 6.00 -4.78 4.50
CA ASN A 8 6.75 -3.73 3.81
C ASN A 8 6.08 -2.35 3.92
N MET A 9 4.76 -2.29 3.86
CA MET A 9 4.03 -1.04 4.09
C MET A 9 4.20 -0.54 5.52
N ILE A 10 4.17 -1.44 6.51
CA ILE A 10 4.43 -1.10 7.92
C ILE A 10 5.84 -0.55 8.08
N THR A 11 6.85 -1.22 7.54
CA THR A 11 8.25 -0.76 7.64
C THR A 11 8.44 0.59 6.97
N ALA A 12 7.89 0.79 5.76
CA ALA A 12 7.93 2.08 5.07
C ALA A 12 7.27 3.21 5.89
N LEU A 13 6.09 2.96 6.48
CA LEU A 13 5.43 3.95 7.31
C LEU A 13 6.24 4.27 8.58
N LEU A 14 6.82 3.25 9.22
CA LEU A 14 7.67 3.44 10.40
C LEU A 14 8.89 4.29 10.08
N VAL A 15 9.60 3.98 8.99
CA VAL A 15 10.75 4.77 8.52
C VAL A 15 10.33 6.21 8.27
N LEU A 16 9.20 6.44 7.58
CA LEU A 16 8.66 7.77 7.34
C LEU A 16 8.37 8.55 8.64
N ILE A 17 7.79 7.88 9.64
CA ILE A 17 7.55 8.49 10.97
C ILE A 17 8.87 8.85 11.64
N LEU A 18 9.86 7.94 11.61
CA LEU A 18 11.16 8.13 12.24
C LEU A 18 11.92 9.30 11.61
N GLU A 19 11.99 9.37 10.28
CA GLU A 19 12.61 10.48 9.55
C GLU A 19 11.94 11.83 9.85
N ARG A 20 10.62 11.82 10.13
CA ARG A 20 9.83 13.02 10.43
C ARG A 20 9.58 13.22 11.93
N THR A 21 10.32 12.55 12.82
CA THR A 21 10.15 12.66 14.28
C THR A 21 10.27 14.11 14.77
N LYS A 22 11.23 14.88 14.23
CA LYS A 22 11.42 16.29 14.61
C LYS A 22 10.21 17.16 14.24
N MET A 23 9.65 16.95 13.05
CA MET A 23 8.43 17.63 12.59
C MET A 23 7.23 17.29 13.48
N ILE A 24 7.07 16.01 13.85
CA ILE A 24 6.04 15.57 14.80
C ILE A 24 6.21 16.29 16.14
N GLY A 25 7.44 16.37 16.66
CA GLY A 25 7.73 17.08 17.91
C GLY A 25 7.36 18.56 17.87
N ILE A 26 7.69 19.26 16.78
CA ILE A 26 7.34 20.67 16.58
C ILE A 26 5.81 20.85 16.52
N LEU A 27 5.10 20.05 15.72
CA LEU A 27 3.64 20.14 15.60
C LEU A 27 2.94 19.96 16.95
N LYS A 28 3.39 18.98 17.74
CA LYS A 28 2.86 18.75 19.09
C LYS A 28 3.21 19.88 20.06
N ALA A 29 4.42 20.43 19.98
CA ALA A 29 4.83 21.57 20.81
C ALA A 29 4.01 22.84 20.50
N LEU A 30 3.57 22.99 19.25
CA LEU A 30 2.64 24.04 18.81
C LEU A 30 1.17 23.77 19.20
N GLY A 31 0.88 22.67 19.92
CA GLY A 31 -0.47 22.34 20.40
C GLY A 31 -1.26 21.37 19.52
N SER A 32 -0.66 20.76 18.49
CA SER A 32 -1.35 19.74 17.69
C SER A 32 -1.58 18.47 18.51
N ASN A 33 -2.83 17.97 18.50
CA ASN A 33 -3.15 16.67 19.10
C ASN A 33 -2.59 15.51 18.26
N ASP A 34 -2.32 14.37 18.91
CA ASP A 34 -1.81 13.15 18.31
C ASP A 34 -2.65 12.67 17.13
N TRP A 35 -3.97 12.83 17.22
CA TRP A 35 -4.90 12.44 16.15
C TRP A 35 -4.69 13.24 14.86
N SER A 36 -4.46 14.56 14.97
CA SER A 36 -4.22 15.41 13.80
C SER A 36 -2.91 15.05 13.12
N VAL A 37 -1.85 14.82 13.90
CA VAL A 37 -0.57 14.38 13.34
C VAL A 37 -0.70 13.00 12.69
N ARG A 38 -1.38 12.06 13.35
CA ARG A 38 -1.62 10.72 12.83
C ARG A 38 -2.37 10.72 11.50
N LYS A 39 -3.37 11.61 11.33
CA LYS A 39 -4.09 11.76 10.05
C LYS A 39 -3.15 12.08 8.90
N ILE A 40 -2.14 12.93 9.09
CA ILE A 40 -1.18 13.30 8.02
C ILE A 40 -0.48 12.05 7.47
N PHE A 41 -0.01 11.18 8.36
CA PHE A 41 0.67 9.94 7.96
C PHE A 41 -0.28 8.93 7.33
N ILE A 42 -1.51 8.81 7.84
CA ILE A 42 -2.53 7.95 7.22
C ILE A 42 -2.88 8.46 5.81
N TYR A 43 -3.06 9.77 5.62
CA TYR A 43 -3.31 10.32 4.28
C TYR A 43 -2.15 10.05 3.31
N ASN A 44 -0.90 10.19 3.76
CA ASN A 44 0.25 9.86 2.92
C ASN A 44 0.31 8.36 2.58
N ALA A 45 0.04 7.50 3.56
CA ALA A 45 -0.10 6.06 3.34
C ALA A 45 -1.21 5.72 2.34
N THR A 46 -2.40 6.31 2.49
CA THR A 46 -3.52 6.14 1.57
C THR A 46 -3.15 6.56 0.16
N TYR A 47 -2.46 7.70 0.01
CA TYR A 47 -1.96 8.18 -1.27
C TYR A 47 -1.00 7.17 -1.92
N LEU A 48 -0.01 6.68 -1.16
CA LEU A 48 0.94 5.67 -1.65
C LEU A 48 0.25 4.38 -2.08
N ILE A 49 -0.72 3.88 -1.30
CA ILE A 49 -1.52 2.70 -1.67
C ILE A 49 -2.29 2.98 -2.97
N GLY A 50 -2.93 4.14 -3.09
CA GLY A 50 -3.69 4.51 -4.28
C GLY A 50 -2.84 4.55 -5.55
N VAL A 51 -1.67 5.19 -5.49
CA VAL A 51 -0.71 5.24 -6.61
C VAL A 51 -0.19 3.84 -6.94
N GLY A 52 0.14 3.05 -5.92
CA GLY A 52 0.61 1.67 -6.10
C GLY A 52 -0.45 0.76 -6.74
N LEU A 53 -1.71 0.87 -6.31
CA LEU A 53 -2.82 0.15 -6.92
C LEU A 53 -3.04 0.61 -8.37
N PHE A 54 -3.00 1.92 -8.65
CA PHE A 54 -3.17 2.43 -9.99
C PHE A 54 -2.13 1.82 -10.96
N TRP A 55 -0.84 1.94 -10.64
CA TRP A 55 0.22 1.38 -11.47
C TRP A 55 0.20 -0.15 -11.50
N GLY A 56 -0.10 -0.80 -10.37
CA GLY A 56 -0.24 -2.25 -10.30
C GLY A 56 -1.36 -2.79 -11.21
N ASN A 57 -2.49 -2.10 -11.28
CA ASN A 57 -3.58 -2.46 -12.20
C ASN A 57 -3.21 -2.16 -13.65
N VAL A 58 -2.58 -1.02 -13.94
CA VAL A 58 -2.15 -0.69 -15.31
C VAL A 58 -1.19 -1.76 -15.84
N ILE A 59 -0.19 -2.16 -15.04
CA ILE A 59 0.77 -3.19 -15.43
C ILE A 59 0.09 -4.56 -15.47
N GLY A 60 -0.66 -4.95 -14.45
CA GLY A 60 -1.29 -6.27 -14.35
C GLY A 60 -2.34 -6.50 -15.44
N LEU A 61 -3.27 -5.55 -15.63
CA LEU A 61 -4.26 -5.63 -16.71
C LEU A 61 -3.61 -5.48 -18.08
N GLY A 62 -2.58 -4.64 -18.21
CA GLY A 62 -1.78 -4.52 -19.43
C GLY A 62 -1.17 -5.86 -19.86
N LEU A 63 -0.59 -6.60 -18.91
CA LEU A 63 -0.04 -7.94 -19.16
C LEU A 63 -1.13 -8.96 -19.51
N LEU A 64 -2.28 -8.94 -18.82
CA LEU A 64 -3.39 -9.84 -19.11
C LEU A 64 -3.98 -9.58 -20.51
N LEU A 65 -4.13 -8.31 -20.89
CA LEU A 65 -4.58 -7.93 -22.24
C LEU A 65 -3.54 -8.29 -23.30
N ALA A 66 -2.25 -8.06 -23.03
CA ALA A 66 -1.18 -8.47 -23.93
C ALA A 66 -1.21 -9.98 -24.16
N GLN A 67 -1.35 -10.78 -23.10
CA GLN A 67 -1.51 -12.23 -23.22
C GLN A 67 -2.75 -12.62 -24.04
N LYS A 68 -3.88 -11.93 -23.84
CA LYS A 68 -5.13 -12.20 -24.56
C LYS A 68 -5.03 -11.94 -26.06
N TYR A 69 -4.37 -10.87 -26.48
CA TYR A 69 -4.29 -10.49 -27.90
C TYR A 69 -3.08 -11.08 -28.63
N PHE A 70 -1.92 -11.10 -27.98
CA PHE A 70 -0.66 -11.54 -28.59
C PHE A 70 -0.35 -13.02 -28.35
N LYS A 71 -1.10 -13.70 -27.46
CA LYS A 71 -0.94 -15.14 -27.16
C LYS A 71 0.53 -15.50 -26.89
N LEU A 72 1.21 -14.66 -26.10
CA LEU A 72 2.65 -14.71 -25.89
C LEU A 72 3.12 -16.03 -25.27
N PHE A 73 2.26 -16.66 -24.48
CA PHE A 73 2.46 -18.01 -23.95
C PHE A 73 1.46 -18.99 -24.60
N PRO A 74 1.79 -19.57 -25.76
CA PRO A 74 1.05 -20.71 -26.29
C PRO A 74 1.33 -21.94 -25.42
N LEU A 75 0.29 -22.70 -25.07
CA LEU A 75 0.43 -23.96 -24.35
C LEU A 75 0.28 -25.12 -25.34
N ASP A 76 1.06 -26.18 -25.12
CA ASP A 76 0.98 -27.39 -25.93
C ASP A 76 -0.37 -28.09 -25.67
N PRO A 77 -1.28 -28.15 -26.66
CA PRO A 77 -2.63 -28.66 -26.46
C PRO A 77 -2.67 -30.11 -25.99
N ASP A 78 -1.64 -30.90 -26.34
CA ASP A 78 -1.54 -32.32 -26.01
C ASP A 78 -1.26 -32.56 -24.52
N THR A 79 -0.71 -31.57 -23.81
CA THR A 79 -0.40 -31.67 -22.37
C THR A 79 -1.40 -30.91 -21.50
N TYR A 80 -1.93 -29.79 -21.98
CA TYR A 80 -2.75 -28.87 -21.19
C TYR A 80 -4.23 -28.79 -21.59
N TYR A 81 -4.67 -29.49 -22.64
CA TYR A 81 -6.04 -29.44 -23.18
C TYR A 81 -6.55 -28.03 -23.54
N VAL A 82 -5.69 -27.02 -23.53
CA VAL A 82 -5.97 -25.64 -23.92
C VAL A 82 -4.82 -25.11 -24.78
N THR A 83 -5.17 -24.44 -25.88
CA THR A 83 -4.21 -23.89 -26.85
C THR A 83 -3.51 -22.61 -26.34
N GLU A 84 -4.09 -21.97 -25.32
CA GLU A 84 -3.60 -20.74 -24.71
C GLU A 84 -4.05 -20.63 -23.26
N ALA A 85 -3.34 -19.83 -22.46
CA ALA A 85 -3.76 -19.54 -21.09
C ALA A 85 -5.05 -18.67 -21.12
N PRO A 86 -6.21 -19.18 -20.67
CA PRO A 86 -7.47 -18.45 -20.77
C PRO A 86 -7.47 -17.25 -19.83
N VAL A 87 -7.59 -16.04 -20.40
CA VAL A 87 -7.64 -14.79 -19.64
C VAL A 87 -9.11 -14.37 -19.48
N HIS A 88 -9.66 -14.60 -18.29
CA HIS A 88 -10.99 -14.12 -17.89
C HIS A 88 -10.86 -12.87 -17.03
N LEU A 89 -11.29 -11.73 -17.56
CA LEU A 89 -11.33 -10.46 -16.85
C LEU A 89 -12.76 -10.17 -16.42
N ASP A 90 -13.02 -10.34 -15.12
CA ASP A 90 -14.28 -9.94 -14.51
C ASP A 90 -14.09 -8.61 -13.75
N LEU A 91 -14.83 -7.58 -14.16
CA LEU A 91 -14.73 -6.26 -13.55
C LEU A 91 -15.14 -6.26 -12.08
N GLY A 92 -16.10 -7.09 -11.68
CA GLY A 92 -16.54 -7.24 -10.29
C GLY A 92 -15.43 -7.80 -9.42
N ILE A 93 -14.74 -8.85 -9.87
CA ILE A 93 -13.59 -9.41 -9.16
C ILE A 93 -12.47 -8.37 -9.04
N ILE A 94 -12.13 -7.66 -10.12
CA ILE A 94 -11.07 -6.65 -10.11
C ILE A 94 -11.39 -5.53 -9.09
N LEU A 95 -12.62 -5.02 -9.09
CA LEU A 95 -13.05 -3.98 -8.14
C LEU A 95 -13.03 -4.48 -6.70
N LEU A 96 -13.52 -5.69 -6.44
CA LEU A 96 -13.56 -6.27 -5.11
C LEU A 96 -12.15 -6.54 -4.57
N LEU A 97 -11.24 -7.01 -5.42
CA LEU A 97 -9.84 -7.25 -5.08
C LEU A 97 -9.10 -5.94 -4.78
N ASN A 98 -9.34 -4.88 -5.56
CA ASN A 98 -8.80 -3.55 -5.30
C ASN A 98 -9.32 -2.97 -3.97
N ALA A 99 -10.64 -2.99 -3.76
CA ALA A 99 -11.25 -2.48 -2.54
C ALA A 99 -10.77 -3.27 -1.30
N GLY A 100 -10.73 -4.60 -1.39
CA GLY A 100 -10.25 -5.47 -0.31
C GLY A 100 -8.78 -5.24 0.02
N THR A 101 -7.92 -5.11 -0.99
CA THR A 101 -6.49 -4.82 -0.80
C THR A 101 -6.28 -3.45 -0.17
N PHE A 102 -6.99 -2.44 -0.66
CA PHE A 102 -6.91 -1.09 -0.13
C PHE A 102 -7.31 -1.04 1.35
N LEU A 103 -8.45 -1.64 1.70
CA LEU A 103 -8.95 -1.71 3.08
C LEU A 103 -8.00 -2.47 4.00
N LEU A 104 -7.53 -3.65 3.58
CA LEU A 104 -6.61 -4.45 4.39
C LEU A 104 -5.29 -3.72 4.66
N CYS A 105 -4.69 -3.12 3.63
CA CYS A 105 -3.47 -2.33 3.79
C CYS A 105 -3.69 -1.14 4.74
N LEU A 106 -4.80 -0.42 4.59
CA LEU A 106 -5.15 0.68 5.50
C LEU A 106 -5.27 0.21 6.95
N LEU A 107 -6.00 -0.88 7.20
CA LEU A 107 -6.18 -1.44 8.54
C LEU A 107 -4.84 -1.85 9.16
N MET A 108 -3.95 -2.48 8.39
CA MET A 108 -2.61 -2.87 8.86
C MET A 108 -1.78 -1.65 9.27
N LEU A 109 -1.91 -0.53 8.55
CA LEU A 109 -1.16 0.71 8.83
C LEU A 109 -1.69 1.50 10.03
N LEU A 110 -2.92 1.23 10.48
CA LEU A 110 -3.43 1.83 11.70
C LEU A 110 -2.59 1.43 12.92
N ILE A 111 -2.06 0.20 12.96
CA ILE A 111 -1.25 -0.32 14.07
C ILE A 111 0.04 0.52 14.29
N PRO A 112 0.96 0.62 13.32
CA PRO A 112 2.18 1.41 13.49
C PRO A 112 1.91 2.90 13.68
N SER A 113 0.80 3.43 13.15
CA SER A 113 0.45 4.85 13.29
C SER A 113 0.22 5.28 14.76
N TYR A 114 -0.06 4.35 15.67
CA TYR A 114 -0.17 4.64 17.11
C TYR A 114 1.16 5.01 17.77
N ILE A 115 2.31 4.65 17.17
CA ILE A 115 3.63 5.01 17.71
C ILE A 115 3.79 6.53 17.78
N ILE A 116 3.14 7.28 16.88
CA ILE A 116 3.12 8.74 16.88
C ILE A 116 2.68 9.29 18.25
N ALA A 117 1.67 8.69 18.89
CA ALA A 117 1.19 9.13 20.20
C ALA A 117 2.25 9.01 21.30
N LYS A 118 3.17 8.04 21.18
CA LYS A 118 4.26 7.83 22.15
C LYS A 118 5.45 8.79 21.98
N ILE A 119 5.49 9.58 20.91
CA ILE A 119 6.59 10.53 20.66
C ILE A 119 6.40 11.76 21.56
N SER A 120 7.30 11.96 22.52
CA SER A 120 7.32 13.14 23.40
C SER A 120 7.97 14.34 22.70
N PRO A 121 7.34 15.55 22.71
CA PRO A 121 7.86 16.73 22.02
C PRO A 121 9.27 17.14 22.48
N VAL A 122 9.52 17.08 23.79
CA VAL A 122 10.79 17.51 24.39
C VAL A 122 11.97 16.64 23.90
N LYS A 123 11.80 15.32 23.86
CA LYS A 123 12.84 14.41 23.32
C LYS A 123 12.97 14.53 21.79
N ALA A 124 11.86 14.79 21.09
CA ALA A 124 11.87 14.92 19.64
C ALA A 124 12.55 16.21 19.14
N ILE A 125 12.57 17.28 19.95
CA ILE A 125 13.21 18.55 19.63
C ILE A 125 14.64 18.61 20.18
N ARG A 126 14.88 18.08 21.39
CA ARG A 126 16.25 17.88 21.92
C ARG A 126 16.84 16.58 21.38
N PHE A 127 17.19 16.55 20.09
CA PHE A 127 18.19 15.59 19.61
C PHE A 127 19.58 16.20 19.80
N LYS A 128 20.34 15.64 20.74
CA LYS A 128 21.79 15.50 20.56
C LYS A 128 22.01 14.41 19.52
#